data_AF-A0A1T1BA88-F1
#
_entry.id   AF-A0A1T1BA88-F1
#
_cell.length_a   1.000
_cell.length_b   1.000
_cell.length_c   1.000
_cell.angle_alpha   90.00
_cell.angle_beta   90.00
_cell.angle_gamma   90.00
#
_symmetry.space_group_name_H-M   'P 1'
#
loop_
_entity.id
_entity.type
_entity.pdbx_description
1 polymer ?
#
loop_
_entity_poly.entity_id
_entity_poly.type
_entity_poly.pdbx_seq_one_letter_code
_entity_poly.pdbx_strand_id
1 'polypeptide(L)'
;MKDKESIQIFGSTGKLIKLLFFSILFLIVSLWILVYQPTVRNVIVNNFIIKNVASILGLFMGLFGIYFTTKKLFDKKPVVVIDAIGIVDNSSAVSLGRILWEDIDAIKEITVVNQKFIKIYLKNPEDYISKETNVIKRNMMKMNLKQSGSPASISVNGLKISFNDLKDILMQKFEETQAGKN
;
A
#
# COMPACT_ATOMS: atom_id res chain seq x y z
N MET A 1 21.83 -14.67 24.72
CA MET A 1 21.24 -14.26 23.42
C MET A 1 19.76 -14.02 23.69
N LYS A 2 19.34 -12.77 23.92
CA LYS A 2 17.92 -12.43 24.13
C LYS A 2 17.29 -12.28 22.75
N ASP A 3 16.31 -13.12 22.44
CA ASP A 3 15.47 -12.96 21.26
C ASP A 3 14.86 -11.56 21.27
N LYS A 4 15.44 -10.66 20.47
CA LYS A 4 14.86 -9.35 20.19
C LYS A 4 13.68 -9.61 19.26
N GLU A 5 12.51 -9.85 19.86
CA GLU A 5 11.26 -10.16 19.16
C GLU A 5 11.04 -9.18 18.00
N SER A 6 11.12 -9.70 16.77
CA SER A 6 10.75 -8.95 15.58
C SER A 6 9.23 -9.01 15.43
N ILE A 7 8.56 -7.86 15.48
CA ILE A 7 7.12 -7.76 15.26
C ILE A 7 6.90 -7.66 13.75
N GLN A 8 6.23 -8.67 13.19
CA GLN A 8 5.91 -8.74 11.76
C GLN A 8 4.42 -8.52 11.56
N ILE A 9 4.08 -7.54 10.74
CA ILE A 9 2.70 -7.13 10.48
C ILE A 9 2.38 -7.46 9.02
N PHE A 10 1.30 -8.20 8.83
CA PHE A 10 0.87 -8.68 7.51
C PHE A 10 -0.29 -7.85 6.95
N GLY A 11 -0.47 -7.94 5.62
CA GLY A 11 -1.57 -7.27 4.94
C GLY A 11 -2.92 -7.96 5.18
N SER A 12 -4.00 -7.16 5.20
CA SER A 12 -5.37 -7.66 5.26
C SER A 12 -5.82 -8.16 3.89
N THR A 13 -6.27 -9.41 3.81
CA THR A 13 -6.67 -10.07 2.56
C THR A 13 -8.13 -9.84 2.18
N GLY A 14 -8.98 -9.37 3.11
CA GLY A 14 -10.42 -9.26 2.87
C GLY A 14 -10.78 -8.29 1.73
N LYS A 15 -10.09 -7.16 1.62
CA LYS A 15 -10.29 -6.20 0.52
C LYS A 15 -9.86 -6.79 -0.83
N LEU A 16 -8.78 -7.58 -0.84
CA LEU A 16 -8.27 -8.24 -2.04
C LEU A 16 -9.23 -9.33 -2.53
N ILE A 17 -9.86 -10.09 -1.63
CA ILE A 17 -10.86 -11.10 -1.98
C ILE A 17 -12.09 -10.45 -2.63
N LYS A 18 -12.59 -9.34 -2.07
CA LYS A 18 -13.69 -8.58 -2.68
C LYS A 18 -13.32 -8.08 -4.08
N LEU A 19 -12.12 -7.55 -4.24
CA LEU A 19 -11.62 -7.06 -5.53
C LEU A 19 -11.49 -8.20 -6.55
N LEU A 20 -11.04 -9.38 -6.13
CA LEU A 20 -10.98 -10.58 -6.97
C LEU A 20 -12.39 -11.00 -7.44
N PHE A 21 -13.37 -11.01 -6.54
CA PHE A 21 -14.76 -11.30 -6.88
C PHE A 21 -15.30 -10.34 -7.96
N PHE A 22 -15.11 -9.03 -7.78
CA PHE A 22 -15.54 -8.05 -8.79
C PHE A 22 -14.80 -8.21 -10.12
N SER A 23 -13.51 -8.54 -10.09
CA SER A 23 -12.71 -8.76 -11.30
C SER A 23 -13.25 -9.96 -12.12
N ILE A 24 -13.64 -11.04 -11.43
CA ILE A 24 -14.27 -12.21 -12.06
C ILE A 24 -15.64 -11.83 -12.63
N LEU A 25 -16.43 -11.04 -11.90
CA LEU A 25 -17.74 -10.57 -12.38
C LEU A 25 -17.61 -9.73 -13.66
N PHE A 26 -16.65 -8.79 -13.70
CA PHE A 26 -16.35 -8.01 -14.91
C PHE A 26 -16.02 -8.92 -16.08
N LEU A 27 -15.18 -9.94 -15.87
CA LEU A 27 -14.79 -10.87 -16.92
C LEU A 27 -15.99 -11.65 -17.47
N ILE A 28 -16.85 -12.18 -16.60
CA ILE A 28 -18.05 -12.94 -16.99
C ILE A 28 -19.02 -12.05 -17.76
N VAL A 29 -19.33 -10.86 -17.23
CA VAL A 29 -20.28 -9.93 -17.87
C VAL A 29 -19.76 -9.46 -19.22
N SER A 30 -18.47 -9.12 -19.32
CA SER A 30 -17.86 -8.69 -20.58
C SER A 30 -17.84 -9.79 -21.64
N LEU A 31 -17.54 -11.04 -21.25
CA LEU A 31 -17.66 -12.18 -22.17
C LEU A 31 -19.10 -12.39 -22.63
N TRP A 32 -20.06 -12.30 -21.71
CA TRP A 32 -21.48 -12.46 -22.03
C TRP A 32 -21.96 -11.40 -23.02
N ILE A 33 -21.64 -10.12 -22.82
CA ILE A 33 -22.00 -9.05 -23.75
C ILE A 33 -21.34 -9.26 -25.11
N LEU A 34 -20.06 -9.65 -25.13
CA LEU A 34 -19.30 -9.85 -26.37
C LEU A 34 -19.89 -10.98 -27.24
N VAL A 35 -20.26 -12.10 -26.62
CA VAL A 35 -20.76 -13.30 -27.30
C VAL A 35 -22.24 -13.17 -27.68
N TYR A 36 -23.09 -12.72 -26.77
CA TYR A 36 -24.55 -12.73 -26.97
C TYR A 36 -25.10 -11.43 -27.56
N GLN A 37 -24.33 -10.33 -27.53
CA GLN A 37 -24.71 -9.03 -28.09
C GLN A 37 -26.14 -8.60 -27.75
N PRO A 38 -26.56 -8.64 -26.46
CA PRO A 38 -27.96 -8.48 -26.07
C PRO A 38 -28.55 -7.17 -26.60
N THR A 39 -29.82 -7.22 -27.01
CA THR A 39 -30.58 -6.04 -27.41
C THR A 39 -31.13 -5.36 -26.17
N VAL A 40 -30.87 -4.06 -26.04
CA VAL A 40 -31.35 -3.25 -24.92
C VAL A 40 -32.17 -2.07 -25.43
N ARG A 41 -33.14 -1.61 -24.63
CA ARG A 41 -34.02 -0.48 -24.99
C ARG A 41 -33.25 0.83 -25.16
N ASN A 42 -32.15 1.01 -24.44
CA ASN A 42 -31.34 2.22 -24.51
C ASN A 42 -30.56 2.25 -25.83
N VAL A 43 -30.83 3.25 -26.67
CA VAL A 43 -30.27 3.37 -28.03
C VAL A 43 -28.74 3.50 -28.03
N ILE A 44 -28.17 4.17 -27.01
CA ILE A 44 -26.73 4.36 -26.87
C ILE A 44 -26.07 3.02 -26.51
N VAL A 45 -26.57 2.34 -25.48
CA VAL A 45 -26.00 1.05 -25.05
C VAL A 45 -26.26 -0.06 -26.06
N ASN A 46 -27.33 0.03 -26.86
CA ASN A 46 -27.63 -0.96 -27.89
C ASN A 46 -26.71 -0.87 -29.12
N ASN A 47 -25.90 0.18 -29.21
CA ASN A 47 -24.94 0.36 -30.31
C ASN A 47 -23.85 -0.72 -30.27
N PHE A 48 -23.63 -1.38 -31.41
CA PHE A 48 -22.65 -2.46 -31.56
C PHE A 48 -21.23 -2.05 -31.14
N ILE A 49 -20.77 -0.86 -31.54
CA ILE A 49 -19.42 -0.37 -31.22
C ILE A 49 -19.29 -0.15 -29.71
N ILE A 50 -20.30 0.47 -29.09
CA ILE A 50 -20.29 0.76 -27.65
C ILE A 50 -20.25 -0.53 -26.83
N LYS A 51 -21.05 -1.55 -27.18
CA LYS A 51 -21.03 -2.86 -26.52
C LYS A 51 -19.66 -3.52 -26.61
N ASN A 52 -19.07 -3.55 -27.80
CA ASN A 52 -17.76 -4.18 -28.00
C ASN A 52 -16.65 -3.45 -27.25
N VAL A 53 -16.62 -2.11 -27.27
CA VAL A 53 -15.63 -1.32 -26.52
C VAL A 53 -15.79 -1.56 -25.00
N ALA A 54 -17.02 -1.52 -24.49
CA ALA A 54 -17.28 -1.79 -23.08
C ALA A 54 -16.87 -3.22 -22.67
N SER A 55 -17.16 -4.21 -23.52
CA SER A 55 -16.70 -5.59 -23.31
C SER A 55 -15.19 -5.69 -23.28
N ILE A 56 -14.48 -5.11 -24.24
CA ILE A 56 -13.02 -5.16 -24.29
C ILE A 56 -12.40 -4.51 -23.04
N LEU A 57 -12.88 -3.33 -22.64
CA LEU A 57 -12.40 -2.66 -21.43
C LEU A 57 -12.68 -3.48 -20.16
N GLY A 58 -13.87 -4.07 -20.05
CA GLY A 58 -14.20 -4.93 -18.91
C GLY A 58 -13.42 -6.25 -18.89
N LEU A 59 -13.09 -6.84 -20.05
CA LEU A 59 -12.18 -7.97 -20.14
C LEU A 59 -10.78 -7.60 -19.63
N PHE A 60 -10.23 -6.48 -20.08
CA PHE A 60 -8.95 -5.98 -19.59
C PHE A 60 -9.00 -5.77 -18.08
N MET A 61 -10.04 -5.11 -17.57
CA MET A 61 -10.18 -4.85 -16.14
C MET A 61 -10.31 -6.14 -15.33
N GLY A 62 -11.06 -7.13 -15.82
CA GLY A 62 -11.18 -8.44 -15.20
C GLY A 62 -9.85 -9.21 -15.18
N LEU A 63 -9.15 -9.30 -16.31
CA LEU A 63 -7.88 -10.01 -16.43
C LEU A 63 -6.78 -9.37 -15.58
N PHE A 64 -6.59 -8.05 -15.70
CA PHE A 64 -5.60 -7.33 -14.89
C PHE A 64 -5.96 -7.39 -13.40
N GLY A 65 -7.23 -7.21 -13.07
CA GLY A 65 -7.74 -7.31 -11.70
C GLY A 65 -7.41 -8.68 -11.08
N ILE A 66 -7.72 -9.78 -11.77
CA ILE A 66 -7.38 -11.14 -11.34
C ILE A 66 -5.87 -11.30 -11.19
N TYR A 67 -5.07 -10.93 -12.19
CA TYR A 67 -3.61 -11.09 -12.14
C TYR A 67 -2.98 -10.38 -10.94
N PHE A 68 -3.29 -9.10 -10.74
CA PHE A 68 -2.67 -8.31 -9.66
C PHE A 68 -3.19 -8.72 -8.28
N THR A 69 -4.48 -8.99 -8.13
CA THR A 69 -5.03 -9.41 -6.83
C THR A 69 -4.56 -10.78 -6.42
N THR A 70 -4.52 -11.76 -7.33
CA THR A 70 -4.00 -13.10 -7.03
C THR A 70 -2.53 -13.03 -6.66
N LYS A 71 -1.70 -12.33 -7.44
CA LYS A 71 -0.28 -12.08 -7.13
C LYS A 71 -0.11 -11.50 -5.72
N LYS A 72 -0.95 -10.55 -5.32
CA LYS A 72 -0.89 -9.94 -3.98
C LYS A 72 -1.44 -10.84 -2.88
N LEU A 73 -2.44 -11.67 -3.15
CA LEU A 73 -2.99 -12.63 -2.18
C LEU A 73 -1.99 -13.73 -1.83
N PHE A 74 -1.16 -14.16 -2.79
CA PHE A 74 -0.09 -15.14 -2.56
C PHE A 74 1.21 -14.53 -2.01
N ASP A 75 1.31 -13.19 -1.95
CA ASP A 75 2.43 -12.49 -1.34
C ASP A 75 2.32 -12.55 0.20
N LYS A 76 2.98 -13.55 0.79
CA LYS A 76 3.02 -13.74 2.25
C LYS A 76 4.09 -12.91 2.94
N LYS A 77 4.71 -11.95 2.26
CA LYS A 77 5.75 -11.11 2.86
C LYS A 77 5.14 -10.19 3.93
N PRO A 78 5.85 -9.95 5.04
CA PRO A 78 5.43 -8.95 6.01
C PRO A 78 5.43 -7.57 5.35
N VAL A 79 4.39 -6.81 5.65
CA VAL A 79 4.19 -5.47 5.09
C VAL A 79 4.92 -4.44 5.93
N VAL A 80 4.91 -4.59 7.26
CA VAL A 80 5.72 -3.80 8.18
C VAL A 80 6.50 -4.75 9.07
N VAL A 81 7.80 -4.50 9.22
CA VAL A 81 8.68 -5.23 10.14
C VAL A 81 9.26 -4.24 11.12
N ILE A 82 9.10 -4.50 12.42
CA ILE A 82 9.61 -3.67 13.51
C ILE A 82 10.50 -4.57 14.37
N ASP A 83 11.74 -4.17 14.57
CA ASP A 83 12.66 -4.90 15.44
C ASP A 83 13.62 -3.93 16.14
N ALA A 84 14.64 -4.46 16.81
CA ALA A 84 15.55 -3.64 17.60
C ALA A 84 16.48 -2.73 16.78
N ILE A 85 16.61 -2.94 15.47
CA ILE A 85 17.46 -2.10 14.60
C ILE A 85 16.63 -0.95 14.03
N GLY A 86 15.37 -1.22 13.68
CA GLY A 86 14.53 -0.20 13.06
C GLY A 86 13.19 -0.72 12.52
N ILE A 87 12.69 0.01 11.53
CA ILE A 87 11.40 -0.23 10.87
C ILE A 87 11.65 -0.47 9.38
N VAL A 88 10.98 -1.48 8.81
CA VAL A 88 10.86 -1.65 7.36
C VAL A 88 9.38 -1.51 6.99
N ASP A 89 9.06 -0.53 6.15
CA ASP A 89 7.69 -0.29 5.67
C ASP A 89 7.56 -0.60 4.17
N ASN A 90 6.66 -1.53 3.84
CA ASN A 90 6.24 -1.87 2.49
C ASN A 90 4.72 -1.66 2.29
N SER A 91 4.09 -0.86 3.16
CA SER A 91 2.65 -0.53 3.09
C SER A 91 2.30 0.41 1.94
N SER A 92 3.30 1.07 1.34
CA SER A 92 3.14 1.97 0.20
C SER A 92 4.05 1.59 -0.97
N ALA A 93 3.77 2.14 -2.16
CA ALA A 93 4.62 1.97 -3.34
C ALA A 93 6.01 2.64 -3.19
N VAL A 94 6.14 3.57 -2.24
CA VAL A 94 7.36 4.33 -1.95
C VAL A 94 7.89 3.86 -0.60
N SER A 95 8.64 2.75 -0.63
CA SER A 95 9.35 2.23 0.56
C SER A 95 10.72 2.89 0.65
N LEU A 96 11.11 3.32 1.85
CA LEU A 96 12.46 3.86 2.15
C LEU A 96 13.49 2.76 2.42
N GLY A 97 13.08 1.48 2.32
CA GLY A 97 13.86 0.38 2.86
C GLY A 97 13.83 0.37 4.38
N ARG A 98 14.97 0.06 5.00
CA ARG A 98 15.08 -0.01 6.46
C ARG A 98 15.41 1.35 7.04
N ILE A 99 14.54 1.86 7.90
CA ILE A 99 14.69 3.09 8.66
C ILE A 99 15.25 2.72 10.04
N LEU A 100 16.44 3.21 10.37
CA LEU A 100 17.06 2.96 11.67
C LEU A 100 16.39 3.82 12.75
N TRP A 101 16.24 3.29 13.97
CA TRP A 101 15.67 4.05 15.09
C TRP A 101 16.44 5.35 15.39
N GLU A 102 17.75 5.35 15.16
CA GLU A 102 18.61 6.50 15.40
C GLU A 102 18.42 7.65 14.41
N ASP A 103 17.92 7.34 13.21
CA ASP A 103 17.65 8.32 12.15
C ASP A 103 16.27 8.96 12.31
N ILE A 104 15.42 8.41 13.17
CA ILE A 104 14.08 8.94 13.44
C ILE A 104 14.19 10.15 14.37
N ASP A 105 13.59 11.26 13.93
CA ASP A 105 13.45 12.50 14.69
C ASP A 105 12.15 12.49 15.51
N ALA A 106 11.03 12.15 14.87
CA ALA A 106 9.73 12.10 15.52
C ALA A 106 8.76 11.14 14.81
N ILE A 107 7.84 10.56 15.57
CA ILE A 107 6.70 9.79 15.03
C ILE A 107 5.43 10.58 15.34
N LYS A 108 4.63 10.89 14.31
CA LYS A 108 3.39 11.66 14.46
C LYS A 108 2.22 11.03 13.71
N GLU A 109 1.03 11.20 14.24
CA GLU A 109 -0.22 10.91 13.52
C GLU A 109 -0.58 12.08 12.61
N ILE A 110 -0.94 11.78 11.37
CA ILE A 110 -1.51 12.75 10.44
C ILE A 110 -2.80 12.19 9.84
N THR A 111 -3.73 13.08 9.48
CA THR A 111 -4.95 12.71 8.76
C THR A 111 -4.99 13.41 7.42
N VAL A 112 -5.16 12.65 6.34
CA VAL A 112 -5.28 13.16 4.96
C VAL A 112 -6.53 12.55 4.35
N VAL A 113 -7.48 13.38 3.90
CA VAL A 113 -8.76 12.94 3.30
C VAL A 113 -9.45 11.85 4.15
N ASN A 114 -9.62 12.13 5.45
CA ASN A 114 -10.24 11.21 6.42
C ASN A 114 -9.53 9.84 6.60
N GLN A 115 -8.27 9.73 6.18
CA GLN A 115 -7.42 8.56 6.40
C GLN A 115 -6.27 8.91 7.34
N LYS A 116 -6.06 8.08 8.37
CA LYS A 116 -4.97 8.23 9.31
C LYS A 116 -3.69 7.58 8.80
N PHE A 117 -2.57 8.27 8.95
CA PHE A 117 -1.24 7.78 8.63
C PHE A 117 -0.30 7.98 9.81
N ILE A 118 0.67 7.08 9.95
CA ILE A 118 1.78 7.25 10.89
C ILE A 118 2.95 7.81 10.09
N LYS A 119 3.35 9.01 10.46
CA LYS A 119 4.42 9.74 9.80
C LYS A 119 5.69 9.63 10.60
N ILE A 120 6.74 9.16 9.94
CA ILE A 120 8.08 9.07 10.50
C ILE A 120 8.88 10.23 9.95
N TYR A 121 9.24 11.17 10.82
CA TYR A 121 10.17 12.25 10.50
C TYR A 121 11.59 11.75 10.70
N LEU A 122 12.45 12.00 9.72
CA LEU A 122 13.85 11.59 9.75
C LEU A 122 14.72 12.81 9.98
N LYS A 123 15.85 12.63 10.68
CA LYS A 123 16.85 13.69 10.89
C LYS A 123 17.47 14.12 9.55
N ASN A 124 17.86 13.16 8.72
CA ASN A 124 18.45 13.37 7.40
C ASN A 124 17.70 12.58 6.32
N PRO A 125 16.50 13.02 5.87
CA PRO A 125 15.70 12.30 4.89
C PRO A 125 16.38 12.18 3.51
N GLU A 126 17.26 13.12 3.16
CA GLU A 126 17.99 13.12 1.87
C GLU A 126 18.96 11.93 1.75
N ASP A 127 19.49 11.42 2.86
CA ASP A 127 20.36 10.23 2.85
C ASP A 127 19.61 8.98 2.41
N TYR A 128 18.32 8.89 2.74
CA TYR A 128 17.45 7.80 2.31
C TYR A 128 17.06 7.95 0.84
N ILE A 129 16.75 9.18 0.41
CA ILE A 129 16.39 9.48 -0.98
C ILE A 129 17.57 9.19 -1.92
N SER A 130 18.79 9.59 -1.54
CA SER A 130 19.98 9.43 -2.39
C SER A 130 20.38 7.96 -2.58
N LYS A 131 20.13 7.10 -1.58
CA LYS A 131 20.38 5.65 -1.64
C LYS A 131 19.42 4.88 -2.56
N GLU A 132 18.23 5.41 -2.84
CA GLU A 132 17.26 4.75 -3.73
C GLU A 132 17.76 4.77 -5.18
N THR A 133 17.95 3.61 -5.81
CA THR A 133 18.50 3.49 -7.17
C THR A 133 17.45 3.72 -8.24
N ASN A 134 16.17 3.48 -7.95
CA ASN A 134 15.09 3.68 -8.90
C ASN A 134 14.73 5.18 -9.00
N VAL A 135 14.97 5.76 -10.19
CA VAL A 135 14.75 7.19 -10.47
C VAL A 135 13.31 7.63 -10.20
N ILE A 136 12.33 6.79 -10.55
CA ILE A 136 10.91 7.11 -10.35
C ILE A 136 10.59 7.16 -8.86
N LYS A 137 11.01 6.14 -8.10
CA LYS A 137 10.82 6.11 -6.63
C LYS A 137 11.52 7.28 -5.95
N ARG A 138 12.77 7.56 -6.32
CA ARG A 138 13.54 8.70 -5.79
C ARG A 138 12.80 10.01 -6.02
N ASN A 139 12.26 10.25 -7.22
CA ASN A 139 11.49 11.45 -7.52
C ASN A 139 10.18 11.53 -6.71
N MET A 140 9.49 10.39 -6.51
CA MET A 140 8.33 10.34 -5.62
C MET A 140 8.69 10.66 -4.18
N MET A 141 9.81 10.14 -3.65
CA MET A 141 10.28 10.46 -2.30
C MET A 141 10.59 11.96 -2.13
N LYS A 142 11.25 12.58 -3.11
CA LYS A 142 11.51 14.03 -3.12
C LYS A 142 10.21 14.83 -3.11
N MET A 143 9.23 14.41 -3.91
CA MET A 143 7.93 15.05 -3.96
C MET A 143 7.17 14.91 -2.63
N ASN A 144 7.19 13.73 -2.01
CA ASN A 144 6.61 13.48 -0.70
C ASN A 144 7.26 14.33 0.39
N LEU A 145 8.60 14.43 0.37
CA LEU A 145 9.35 15.26 1.29
C LEU A 145 8.97 16.73 1.13
N LYS A 146 8.91 17.25 -0.10
CA LYS A 146 8.51 18.64 -0.38
C LYS A 146 7.07 18.94 0.04
N GLN A 147 6.13 18.04 -0.24
CA GLN A 147 4.71 18.30 0.02
C GLN A 147 4.33 18.10 1.49
N SER A 148 5.02 17.18 2.17
CA SER A 148 4.54 16.65 3.45
C SER A 148 5.58 16.72 4.57
N GLY A 149 6.86 16.96 4.26
CA GLY A 149 7.95 17.01 5.24
C GLY A 149 8.50 15.63 5.64
N SER A 150 8.08 14.56 4.97
CA SER A 150 8.71 13.23 5.11
C SER A 150 8.68 12.49 3.77
N PRO A 151 9.72 11.73 3.42
CA PRO A 151 9.80 11.05 2.12
C PRO A 151 8.86 9.82 2.01
N ALA A 152 8.38 9.27 3.13
CA ALA A 152 7.34 8.24 3.16
C ALA A 152 6.51 8.28 4.44
N SER A 153 5.33 7.66 4.39
CA SER A 153 4.41 7.52 5.54
C SER A 153 3.81 6.13 5.56
N ILE A 154 3.60 5.57 6.75
CA ILE A 154 2.98 4.26 6.91
C ILE A 154 1.46 4.40 6.82
N SER A 155 0.87 3.68 5.87
CA SER A 155 -0.59 3.59 5.73
C SER A 155 -1.12 2.33 6.41
N VAL A 156 -2.06 2.50 7.33
CA VAL A 156 -2.62 1.37 8.10
C VAL A 156 -3.79 0.69 7.38
N ASN A 157 -4.36 1.33 6.36
CA ASN A 157 -5.57 0.89 5.66
C ASN A 157 -5.48 -0.48 4.98
N GLY A 158 -4.28 -1.07 4.87
CA GLY A 158 -4.03 -2.39 4.31
C GLY A 158 -3.46 -3.41 5.30
N LEU A 159 -3.30 -3.08 6.58
CA LEU A 159 -2.62 -3.94 7.56
C LEU A 159 -3.60 -4.75 8.43
N LYS A 160 -3.15 -5.89 8.97
CA LYS A 160 -3.86 -6.68 10.00
C LYS A 160 -3.53 -6.19 11.42
N ILE A 161 -3.54 -4.88 11.62
CA ILE A 161 -3.34 -4.23 12.91
C ILE A 161 -4.17 -2.95 12.94
N SER A 162 -4.64 -2.53 14.11
CA SER A 162 -5.32 -1.24 14.22
C SER A 162 -4.31 -0.09 14.14
N PHE A 163 -4.81 1.10 13.81
CA PHE A 163 -3.98 2.30 13.78
C PHE A 163 -3.37 2.61 15.15
N ASN A 164 -4.16 2.49 16.22
CA ASN A 164 -3.73 2.79 17.58
C ASN A 164 -2.66 1.78 18.03
N ASP A 165 -2.89 0.47 17.85
CA ASP A 165 -1.92 -0.55 18.27
C ASP A 165 -0.58 -0.38 17.54
N LEU A 166 -0.60 -0.09 16.24
CA LEU A 166 0.64 0.16 15.50
C LEU A 166 1.37 1.40 16.00
N LYS A 167 0.63 2.48 16.26
CA LYS A 167 1.20 3.72 16.81
C LYS A 167 1.83 3.47 18.17
N ASP A 168 1.14 2.76 19.05
CA ASP A 168 1.60 2.47 20.40
C ASP A 168 2.88 1.61 20.38
N ILE A 169 2.92 0.56 19.54
CA ILE A 169 4.13 -0.26 19.34
C ILE A 169 5.30 0.59 18.85
N LEU A 170 5.07 1.46 17.87
CA LEU A 170 6.11 2.31 17.30
C LEU A 170 6.62 3.35 18.30
N MET A 171 5.72 3.98 19.06
CA MET A 171 6.07 4.96 20.09
C MET A 171 6.85 4.29 21.23
N GLN A 172 6.39 3.15 21.74
CA GLN A 172 7.09 2.40 22.79
C GLN A 172 8.52 2.03 22.35
N LYS A 173 8.69 1.46 21.15
CA LYS A 173 10.02 1.08 20.65
C LYS A 173 10.94 2.28 20.43
N PHE A 174 10.38 3.40 19.98
CA PHE A 174 11.13 4.64 19.81
C PHE A 174 11.61 5.17 21.17
N GLU A 175 10.74 5.24 22.17
CA GLU A 175 11.07 5.69 23.54
C GLU A 175 12.09 4.78 24.22
N GLU A 176 11.93 3.45 24.16
CA GLU A 176 12.90 2.47 24.66
C GLU A 176 14.30 2.72 24.09
N THR A 177 14.37 3.04 22.80
CA THR A 177 15.64 3.27 22.10
C THR A 177 16.27 4.62 22.45
N GLN A 178 15.49 5.66 22.73
CA GLN A 178 16.02 6.94 23.21
C GLN A 178 16.46 6.85 24.68
N ALA A 179 15.70 6.14 25.53
CA ALA A 179 16.02 5.99 26.94
C ALA A 179 17.31 5.19 27.18
N GLY A 180 17.59 4.16 26.36
CA GLY A 180 18.84 3.39 26.44
C GLY A 180 20.08 4.09 25.87
N LYS A 181 19.94 5.31 25.33
CA LYS A 181 21.07 6.15 24.86
C LYS A 181 21.52 7.19 25.88
N ASN A 182 20.71 7.44 26.92
CA ASN A 182 21.04 8.29 28.06
C ASN A 182 21.64 7.46 29.19
#